data_AF-A0A2E7L1E6-F1
#
_entry.id   AF-A0A2E7L1E6-F1
#
_cell.length_a   1.000
_cell.length_b   1.000
_cell.length_c   1.000
_cell.angle_alpha   90.00
_cell.angle_beta   90.00
_cell.angle_gamma   90.00
#
_symmetry.space_group_name_H-M   'P 1'
#
loop_
_entity.id
_entity.type
_entity.pdbx_description
1 polymer ?
#
loop_
_entity_poly.entity_id
_entity_poly.type
_entity_poly.pdbx_seq_one_letter_code
_entity_poly.pdbx_strand_id
1 'polypeptide(L)' 'MPRQKNAISSVQLTVSVTEKVRDHLDRMTETGMFGKNAAETANLLLIDSIREYIEKGSSFVEEKPKD' A
#
# COMPACT_ATOMS: atom_id res chain seq x y z
N MET A 1 27.78 18.06 15.35
CA MET A 1 27.69 17.29 14.08
C MET A 1 26.29 17.45 13.51
N PRO A 2 26.13 17.84 12.24
CA PRO A 2 24.81 17.96 11.63
C PRO A 2 24.22 16.56 11.43
N ARG A 3 22.97 16.35 11.89
CA ARG A 3 22.28 15.06 11.76
C ARG A 3 22.10 14.74 10.28
N GLN A 4 22.69 13.64 9.84
CA GLN A 4 22.45 13.05 8.52
C GLN A 4 20.95 12.74 8.44
N LYS A 5 20.19 13.50 7.63
CA LYS A 5 18.78 13.20 7.40
C LYS A 5 18.72 11.80 6.79
N ASN A 6 18.08 10.86 7.48
CA ASN A 6 17.81 9.53 6.93
C ASN A 6 17.10 9.71 5.58
N ALA A 7 17.83 9.55 4.48
CA ALA A 7 17.30 9.64 3.12
C ALA A 7 16.67 8.30 2.76
N ILE A 8 15.61 7.92 3.48
CA ILE A 8 14.77 6.81 3.05
C ILE A 8 14.04 7.32 1.80
N SER A 9 14.36 6.76 0.64
CA SER A 9 13.69 7.13 -0.62
C SER A 9 12.24 6.65 -0.55
N SER A 10 11.31 7.56 -0.37
CA SER A 10 9.89 7.27 -0.49
C SER A 10 9.51 7.26 -1.97
N VAL A 11 8.84 6.21 -2.42
CA VAL A 11 8.22 6.16 -3.75
C VAL A 11 6.74 6.50 -3.59
N GLN A 12 6.26 7.48 -4.35
CA GLN A 12 4.83 7.82 -4.37
C GLN A 12 4.11 6.92 -5.38
N LEU A 13 3.18 6.10 -4.90
CA LEU A 13 2.30 5.28 -5.74
C LEU A 13 0.96 6.01 -5.92
N THR A 14 0.50 6.16 -7.16
CA THR A 14 -0.85 6.68 -7.45
C THR A 14 -1.71 5.54 -7.95
N VAL A 15 -2.83 5.27 -7.28
CA VAL A 15 -3.76 4.20 -7.65
C VAL A 15 -5.05 4.82 -8.18
N SER A 16 -5.38 4.52 -9.43
CA SER A 16 -6.66 4.89 -10.03
C SER A 16 -7.68 3.78 -9.76
N VAL A 17 -8.79 4.14 -9.13
CA VAL A 17 -9.88 3.22 -8.79
C VAL A 17 -11.20 3.68 -9.38
N THR A 18 -12.16 2.76 -9.50
CA THR A 18 -13.52 3.11 -9.90
C THR A 18 -14.27 3.78 -8.74
N GLU A 19 -15.34 4.52 -9.04
CA GLU A 19 -16.17 5.19 -8.03
C GLU A 19 -16.71 4.22 -6.98
N LYS A 20 -17.15 3.02 -7.40
CA LYS A 20 -17.64 2.00 -6.46
C LYS A 20 -16.59 1.56 -5.44
N VAL A 21 -15.32 1.46 -5.87
CA VAL A 21 -14.21 1.09 -4.99
C VAL A 21 -13.89 2.24 -4.05
N ARG A 22 -13.92 3.48 -4.54
CA ARG A 22 -13.77 4.67 -3.69
C ARG A 22 -14.86 4.73 -2.61
N ASP A 23 -16.12 4.57 -2.98
CA ASP A 23 -17.25 4.58 -2.04
C ASP A 23 -17.12 3.47 -0.99
N HIS A 24 -16.60 2.31 -1.40
CA HIS A 24 -16.35 1.21 -0.48
C HIS A 24 -15.25 1.56 0.54
N LEU A 25 -14.15 2.16 0.08
CA LEU A 25 -13.07 2.63 0.96
C LEU A 25 -13.55 3.71 1.94
N ASP A 26 -14.35 4.67 1.46
CA ASP A 26 -14.91 5.73 2.32
C ASP A 26 -15.83 5.15 3.40
N ARG A 27 -16.70 4.17 3.06
CA ARG A 27 -17.52 3.46 4.07
C ARG A 27 -16.67 2.71 5.08
N MET A 28 -15.58 2.07 4.64
CA MET A 28 -14.67 1.37 5.56
C MET A 28 -14.02 2.35 6.54
N THR A 29 -13.59 3.52 6.04
CA THR A 29 -13.09 4.60 6.89
C THR A 29 -14.14 5.10 7.89
N GLU A 30 -15.40 5.29 7.46
CA GLU A 30 -16.51 5.74 8.31
C GLU A 30 -16.84 4.74 9.43
N THR A 31 -16.69 3.44 9.18
CA THR A 31 -16.87 2.40 10.20
C THR A 31 -15.75 2.38 11.25
N GLY A 32 -14.75 3.26 11.14
CA GLY A 32 -13.62 3.36 12.05
C GLY A 32 -12.57 2.27 11.83
N MET A 33 -12.71 1.46 10.79
CA MET A 33 -11.71 0.46 10.43
C MET A 33 -10.66 1.05 9.48
N PHE A 34 -9.39 0.75 9.73
CA PHE A 34 -8.27 0.95 8.81
C PHE A 34 -7.79 2.38 8.49
N GLY A 35 -8.39 3.50 8.90
CA GLY A 35 -7.77 4.82 8.62
C GLY A 35 -8.65 6.04 8.85
N LYS A 36 -8.12 7.24 8.56
CA LYS A 36 -8.85 8.52 8.65
C LYS A 36 -9.42 9.00 7.30
N ASN A 37 -8.95 8.45 6.20
CA ASN A 37 -9.45 8.73 4.84
C ASN A 37 -9.29 7.49 3.94
N ALA A 38 -10.00 7.47 2.81
CA ALA A 38 -9.94 6.36 1.86
C ALA A 38 -8.53 6.03 1.35
N ALA A 39 -7.62 7.02 1.26
CA ALA A 39 -6.25 6.79 0.79
C ALA A 39 -5.41 6.03 1.84
N GLU A 40 -5.53 6.38 3.12
CA GLU A 40 -4.89 5.65 4.22
C GLU A 40 -5.46 4.25 4.34
N THR A 41 -6.79 4.10 4.25
CA THR A 41 -7.46 2.80 4.25
C THR A 41 -6.97 1.93 3.09
N ALA A 42 -6.86 2.48 1.88
CA ALA A 42 -6.32 1.76 0.73
C ALA A 42 -4.86 1.33 0.94
N ASN A 43 -4.03 2.22 1.50
CA ASN A 43 -2.63 1.90 1.79
C ASN A 43 -2.50 0.75 2.79
N LEU A 44 -3.30 0.75 3.86
CA LEU A 44 -3.27 -0.31 4.87
C LEU A 44 -3.77 -1.65 4.31
N LEU A 45 -4.84 -1.64 3.52
CA LEU A 45 -5.33 -2.83 2.84
C LEU A 45 -4.31 -3.40 1.85
N LEU A 46 -3.59 -2.53 1.12
CA LEU A 46 -2.52 -2.96 0.23
C LEU A 46 -1.40 -3.64 1.01
N ILE A 47 -0.96 -3.07 2.14
CA ILE A 47 0.06 -3.68 2.99
C ILE A 47 -0.38 -5.06 3.49
N ASP A 48 -1.61 -5.20 3.97
CA ASP A 48 -2.14 -6.46 4.46
C ASP A 48 -2.26 -7.50 3.34
N SER A 49 -2.73 -7.10 2.16
CA SER A 49 -2.81 -7.98 0.99
C SER A 49 -1.44 -8.46 0.52
N ILE A 50 -0.41 -7.59 0.54
CA ILE A 50 0.96 -7.95 0.19
C ILE A 50 1.53 -8.94 1.21
N ARG A 51 1.28 -8.71 2.51
CA ARG A 51 1.71 -9.64 3.57
C ARG A 51 1.06 -11.01 3.40
N GLU A 52 -0.25 -11.05 3.20
CA GLU A 52 -0.99 -12.29 2.98
C GLU A 52 -0.49 -13.02 1.71
N TYR A 53 -0.19 -12.27 0.64
CA TYR A 53 0.34 -12.82 -0.60
C TYR A 53 1.74 -13.45 -0.41
N ILE A 54 2.61 -12.80 0.35
CA ILE A 54 3.93 -13.32 0.73
C ILE A 54 3.81 -14.55 1.63
N GLU A 55 2.92 -14.52 2.63
CA GLU A 55 2.66 -15.64 3.54
C GLU A 55 2.17 -16.88 2.79
N LYS A 56 1.39 -16.69 1.72
CA LYS A 56 0.95 -17.78 0.81
C LYS A 56 2.07 -18.32 -0.08
N GLY A 57 3.32 -17.87 0.10
CA GLY A 57 4.49 -18.38 -0.61
C GLY A 57 4.71 -17.78 -2.00
N SER A 58 3.98 -16.73 -2.36
CA SER A 58 4.16 -16.05 -3.65
C SER A 58 5.27 -15.01 -3.51
N SER A 59 6.47 -15.33 -3.99
CA SER A 59 7.61 -14.42 -3.94
C SER A 59 7.58 -13.43 -5.11
N PHE A 60 7.79 -12.14 -4.82
CA PHE A 60 7.95 -11.09 -5.84
C PHE A 60 9.34 -11.12 -6.51
N VAL A 61 10.01 -12.27 -6.54
CA VAL A 61 11.35 -12.36 -7.12
C VAL A 61 11.21 -12.33 -8.64
N GLU A 62 11.31 -11.14 -9.22
CA GLU A 62 11.65 -10.99 -10.62
C GLU A 62 12.99 -11.71 -10.86
N GLU A 63 12.95 -12.80 -11.62
CA GLU A 63 14.13 -13.25 -12.36
C GLU A 63 14.56 -12.07 -13.23
N LYS A 64 15.68 -11.43 -12.90
CA LYS A 64 16.33 -10.52 -13.84
C LYS A 64 16.52 -11.28 -15.16
N PRO A 65 16.06 -10.75 -16.31
CA PRO A 65 16.47 -11.32 -17.58
C PRO A 65 17.99 -11.19 -17.66
N LYS A 66 18.66 -12.35 -17.78
CA LYS A 66 20.06 -12.42 -18.16
C LYS A 66 20.13 -12.09 -19.65
N ASP A 67 20.58 -10.89 -19.97
CA ASP A 67 21.27 -10.60 -21.23
C ASP A 67 22.73 -10.25 -20.91
#